data_AF-A0A8I6RL08-F1
#
_entry.id   AF-A0A8I6RL08-F1
#
_cell.length_a   1.000
_cell.length_b   1.000
_cell.length_c   1.000
_cell.angle_alpha   90.00
_cell.angle_beta   90.00
_cell.angle_gamma   90.00
#
_symmetry.space_group_name_H-M   'P 1'
#
loop_
_entity.id
_entity.type
_entity.pdbx_description
1 polymer ?
#
loop_
_entity_poly.entity_id
_entity_poly.type
_entity_poly.pdbx_seq_one_letter_code
_entity_poly.pdbx_strand_id
1 'polypeptide(L)'
;MGKLLSLLARDESNCCTPQKYDVFLDFENAEPTENERLVYEEVASVLESSEGILTELGLYKGAGREIREAITTPTDQSQSKAWNIVLPLVEKLKRFYFFSLELERIVPKLLRELCSGVMSPTQHLETQQALVKQFAHILEFVLKFDEYKMKTPAIQNDFSYYRRTMNRRQRGWLESGNYISGDHPTEEMTCDLANRISLFYANATPMLRALSQATTNFVQQNKDIPIENTTEMLATMTKVCLRMLESPSLVGQFEKEETELLVLRVMVGLVILYDYVHPQGAFMKPSNLDVKGCVKLLKDQPPIKSEPLLNALRYTTKHLNEEATPKQIKNLLAA
;
A
#
# COMPACT_ATOMS: atom_id res chain seq x y z
N MET A 1 10.40 -7.95 -28.07
CA MET A 1 11.86 -8.23 -28.05
C MET A 1 12.32 -8.32 -26.58
N GLY A 2 11.78 -9.20 -25.74
CA GLY A 2 11.75 -10.65 -25.91
C GLY A 2 13.15 -11.31 -25.91
N LYS A 3 14.24 -10.53 -25.82
CA LYS A 3 15.58 -10.99 -26.19
C LYS A 3 16.24 -11.95 -25.21
N LEU A 4 15.55 -12.32 -24.13
CA LEU A 4 15.94 -13.42 -23.25
C LEU A 4 14.76 -14.35 -22.88
N LEU A 5 13.64 -14.34 -23.61
CA LEU A 5 12.43 -15.13 -23.31
C LEU A 5 12.61 -16.68 -23.23
N SER A 6 13.79 -17.25 -23.44
CA SER A 6 13.91 -18.72 -23.55
C SER A 6 15.28 -19.33 -23.27
N LEU A 7 16.31 -18.54 -22.95
CA LEU A 7 17.68 -19.07 -22.96
C LEU A 7 18.02 -20.03 -21.80
N LEU A 8 17.08 -20.33 -20.91
CA LEU A 8 17.21 -21.42 -19.93
C LEU A 8 16.01 -22.39 -19.92
N ALA A 9 15.07 -22.27 -20.88
CA ALA A 9 14.00 -23.25 -21.04
C ALA A 9 14.54 -24.48 -21.82
N ARG A 10 15.47 -25.23 -21.22
CA ARG A 10 15.76 -26.66 -21.48
C ARG A 10 17.04 -27.07 -20.73
N ASP A 11 16.86 -27.57 -19.52
CA ASP A 11 17.67 -28.70 -19.05
C ASP A 11 16.73 -29.91 -19.04
N GLU A 12 16.85 -30.75 -20.07
CA GLU A 12 16.29 -32.10 -20.04
C GLU A 12 17.03 -32.90 -18.97
N SER A 13 16.46 -33.07 -17.77
CA SER A 13 16.67 -34.28 -16.95
C SER A 13 15.94 -34.26 -15.59
N ASN A 14 15.25 -35.38 -15.36
CA ASN A 14 14.83 -36.00 -14.09
C ASN A 14 13.48 -35.62 -13.47
N CYS A 15 12.62 -36.65 -13.45
CA CYS A 15 11.26 -36.86 -12.93
C CYS A 15 10.93 -36.34 -11.50
N CYS A 16 11.82 -35.62 -10.79
CA CYS A 16 11.64 -35.31 -9.37
C CYS A 16 12.11 -33.90 -8.94
N THR A 17 12.30 -32.94 -9.84
CA THR A 17 12.67 -31.56 -9.46
C THR A 17 11.43 -30.65 -9.32
N PRO A 18 11.33 -29.82 -8.27
CA PRO A 18 10.28 -28.79 -8.20
C PRO A 18 10.44 -27.86 -9.40
N GLN A 19 9.34 -27.54 -10.08
CA GLN A 19 9.32 -26.60 -11.23
C GLN A 19 10.15 -25.35 -10.90
N LYS A 20 11.25 -25.15 -11.63
CA LYS A 20 12.04 -23.92 -11.55
C LYS A 20 11.17 -22.80 -12.12
N TYR A 21 10.75 -21.87 -11.26
CA TYR A 21 10.11 -20.63 -11.69
C TYR A 21 11.20 -19.72 -12.25
N ASP A 22 11.51 -19.86 -13.54
CA ASP A 22 12.51 -19.04 -14.26
C ASP A 22 11.90 -17.72 -14.76
N VAL A 23 10.93 -17.16 -14.03
CA VAL A 23 10.28 -15.89 -14.36
C VAL A 23 11.04 -14.75 -13.70
N PHE A 24 11.43 -13.76 -14.50
CA PHE A 24 11.99 -12.48 -14.03
C PHE A 24 10.97 -11.37 -14.29
N LEU A 25 10.64 -10.60 -13.26
CA LEU A 25 9.73 -9.46 -13.36
C LEU A 25 10.53 -8.20 -13.62
N ASP A 26 10.37 -7.62 -14.81
CA ASP A 26 11.05 -6.38 -15.19
C ASP A 26 10.33 -5.17 -14.61
N PHE A 27 10.62 -4.84 -13.36
CA PHE A 27 10.07 -3.66 -12.70
C PHE A 27 10.64 -2.34 -13.24
N GLU A 28 11.71 -2.37 -14.03
CA GLU A 28 12.38 -1.15 -14.52
C GLU A 28 11.84 -0.75 -15.88
N ASN A 29 11.77 -1.69 -16.83
CA ASN A 29 11.58 -1.39 -18.25
C ASN A 29 10.32 -2.03 -18.88
N ALA A 30 9.50 -2.76 -18.13
CA ALA A 30 8.25 -3.31 -18.67
C ALA A 30 7.32 -2.21 -19.24
N GLU A 31 6.87 -2.42 -20.47
CA GLU A 31 5.95 -1.57 -21.23
C GLU A 31 4.64 -2.33 -21.54
N PRO A 32 3.49 -1.64 -21.61
CA PRO A 32 2.20 -2.30 -21.80
C PRO A 32 2.04 -2.89 -23.19
N THR A 33 1.55 -4.13 -23.24
CA THR A 33 1.01 -4.72 -24.46
C THR A 33 -0.31 -4.05 -24.87
N GLU A 34 -0.79 -4.33 -26.08
CA GLU A 34 -2.07 -3.79 -26.56
C GLU A 34 -3.25 -4.17 -25.66
N ASN A 35 -3.23 -5.39 -25.12
CA ASN A 35 -4.28 -5.89 -24.23
C ASN A 35 -4.24 -5.21 -22.85
N GLU A 36 -3.07 -4.79 -22.39
CA GLU A 36 -2.92 -4.12 -21.09
C GLU A 36 -3.25 -2.62 -21.15
N ARG A 37 -3.17 -2.00 -22.34
CA ARG A 37 -3.09 -0.54 -22.49
C ARG A 37 -4.23 0.22 -21.80
N LEU A 38 -5.47 -0.24 -21.93
CA LEU A 38 -6.63 0.45 -21.33
C LEU A 38 -6.54 0.53 -19.80
N VAL A 39 -6.24 -0.60 -19.15
CA VAL A 39 -6.11 -0.65 -17.69
C VAL A 39 -4.82 0.05 -17.25
N TYR A 40 -3.75 -0.12 -18.04
CA TYR A 40 -2.46 0.49 -17.77
C TYR A 40 -2.55 2.03 -17.74
N GLU A 41 -3.18 2.65 -18.74
CA GLU A 41 -3.31 4.11 -18.81
C GLU A 41 -4.12 4.68 -17.64
N GLU A 42 -5.21 4.00 -17.27
CA GLU A 42 -6.04 4.41 -16.15
C GLU A 42 -5.29 4.35 -14.81
N VAL A 43 -4.53 3.27 -14.59
CA VAL A 43 -3.71 3.10 -13.39
C VAL A 43 -2.53 4.07 -13.38
N ALA A 44 -1.91 4.31 -14.54
CA ALA A 44 -0.80 5.26 -14.68
C ALA A 44 -1.23 6.68 -14.32
N SER A 45 -2.42 7.10 -14.73
CA SER A 45 -2.97 8.42 -14.39
C SER A 45 -3.14 8.62 -12.88
N VAL A 46 -3.54 7.58 -12.15
CA VAL A 46 -3.58 7.64 -10.68
C VAL A 46 -2.16 7.69 -10.11
N LEU A 47 -1.28 6.78 -10.54
CA LEU A 47 0.08 6.65 -10.02
C LEU A 47 0.97 7.88 -10.28
N GLU A 48 0.66 8.73 -11.26
CA GLU A 48 1.38 9.98 -11.54
C GLU A 48 1.51 10.88 -10.30
N SER A 49 0.50 10.90 -9.43
CA SER A 49 0.51 11.72 -8.21
C SER A 49 1.18 11.07 -7.00
N SER A 50 1.55 9.78 -7.08
CA SER A 50 2.01 8.99 -5.93
C SER A 50 3.32 9.49 -5.32
N GLU A 51 4.31 9.84 -6.15
CA GLU A 51 5.62 10.35 -5.70
C GLU A 51 5.48 11.72 -5.01
N GLY A 52 4.65 12.60 -5.59
CA GLY A 52 4.33 13.90 -4.99
C GLY A 52 3.67 13.76 -3.63
N ILE A 53 2.73 12.81 -3.48
CA ILE A 53 2.10 12.50 -2.19
C ILE A 53 3.12 12.02 -1.17
N LEU A 54 3.99 11.07 -1.52
CA LEU A 54 5.03 10.58 -0.61
C LEU A 54 6.00 11.68 -0.19
N THR A 55 6.41 12.53 -1.13
CA THR A 55 7.28 13.68 -0.88
C THR A 55 6.64 14.65 0.11
N GLU A 56 5.38 15.01 -0.13
CA GLU A 56 4.66 15.94 0.74
C GLU A 56 4.40 15.36 2.13
N LEU A 57 4.13 14.06 2.25
CA LEU A 57 3.96 13.39 3.52
C LEU A 57 5.29 13.28 4.29
N GLY A 58 6.38 12.95 3.60
CA GLY A 58 7.72 12.90 4.19
C GLY A 58 8.21 14.26 4.71
N LEU A 59 7.69 15.36 4.15
CA LEU A 59 7.98 16.74 4.57
C LEU A 59 6.93 17.33 5.53
N TYR A 60 5.96 16.54 5.99
CA TYR A 60 4.88 17.01 6.84
C TYR A 60 5.37 17.38 8.25
N LYS A 61 5.55 18.68 8.52
CA LYS A 61 6.02 19.19 9.83
C LYS A 61 4.92 19.33 10.89
N GLY A 62 3.68 19.50 10.43
CA GLY A 62 2.52 19.79 11.27
C GLY A 62 2.49 21.19 11.89
N ALA A 63 1.43 21.48 12.66
CA ALA A 63 1.15 22.80 13.25
C ALA A 63 1.21 22.80 14.79
N GLY A 64 1.92 21.84 15.39
CA GLY A 64 1.85 21.57 16.82
C GLY A 64 2.31 22.72 17.73
N ARG A 65 3.14 23.65 17.26
CA ARG A 65 3.54 24.84 18.04
C ARG A 65 2.38 25.84 18.11
N GLU A 66 1.84 26.21 16.96
CA GLU A 66 0.76 27.17 16.81
C GLU A 66 -0.53 26.67 17.46
N ILE A 67 -0.84 25.37 17.31
CA ILE A 67 -1.97 24.73 17.99
C ILE A 67 -1.83 24.81 19.53
N ARG A 68 -0.64 24.53 20.08
CA ARG A 68 -0.41 24.61 21.53
C ARG A 68 -0.53 26.05 22.04
N GLU A 69 0.00 27.02 21.30
CA GLU A 69 -0.12 28.44 21.60
C GLU A 69 -1.61 28.86 21.64
N ALA A 70 -2.38 28.49 20.62
CA ALA A 70 -3.81 28.79 20.54
C ALA A 70 -4.62 28.13 21.67
N ILE A 71 -4.27 26.91 22.11
CA ILE A 71 -4.97 26.23 23.21
C ILE A 71 -4.60 26.83 24.58
N THR A 72 -3.33 27.16 24.80
CA THR A 72 -2.83 27.61 26.11
C THR A 72 -3.15 29.09 26.37
N THR A 73 -3.06 29.93 25.32
CA THR A 73 -3.28 31.37 25.41
C THR A 73 -4.30 31.78 24.34
N PRO A 74 -5.61 31.53 24.56
CA PRO A 74 -6.62 31.70 23.53
C PRO A 74 -6.93 33.18 23.28
N THR A 75 -6.21 33.79 22.35
CA THR A 75 -6.50 35.12 21.78
C THR A 75 -6.92 35.01 20.31
N ASP A 76 -7.64 35.99 19.78
CA ASP A 76 -8.04 36.02 18.37
C ASP A 76 -6.82 35.88 17.43
N GLN A 77 -5.70 36.51 17.78
CA GLN A 77 -4.44 36.40 17.03
C GLN A 77 -3.88 34.98 17.04
N SER A 78 -3.80 34.34 18.21
CA SER A 78 -3.29 32.96 18.34
C SER A 78 -4.17 31.94 17.60
N GLN A 79 -5.50 32.09 17.70
CA GLN A 79 -6.47 31.23 17.04
C GLN A 79 -6.41 31.37 15.52
N SER A 80 -6.30 32.61 15.03
CA SER A 80 -6.18 32.91 13.59
C SER A 80 -4.87 32.38 13.01
N LYS A 81 -3.76 32.56 13.73
CA LYS A 81 -2.45 32.04 13.35
C LYS A 81 -2.46 30.51 13.24
N ALA A 82 -2.98 29.82 14.25
CA ALA A 82 -3.08 28.35 14.21
C ALA A 82 -3.98 27.87 13.07
N TRP A 83 -5.11 28.54 12.85
CA TRP A 83 -6.02 28.21 11.76
C TRP A 83 -5.36 28.33 10.39
N ASN A 84 -4.70 29.46 10.11
CA ASN A 84 -4.06 29.73 8.83
C ASN A 84 -2.92 28.74 8.51
N ILE A 85 -2.22 28.23 9.53
CA ILE A 85 -1.20 27.19 9.36
C ILE A 85 -1.82 25.80 9.17
N VAL A 86 -2.92 25.50 9.87
CA VAL A 86 -3.57 24.17 9.80
C VAL A 86 -4.32 23.96 8.48
N LEU A 87 -4.95 24.99 7.93
CA LEU A 87 -5.73 24.88 6.68
C LEU A 87 -4.98 24.19 5.52
N PRO A 88 -3.79 24.67 5.07
CA PRO A 88 -3.08 24.03 3.97
C PRO A 88 -2.62 22.61 4.30
N LEU A 89 -2.37 22.30 5.57
CA LEU A 89 -2.03 20.95 6.00
C LEU A 89 -3.23 20.02 5.86
N VAL A 90 -4.41 20.47 6.26
CA VAL A 90 -5.67 19.72 6.14
C VAL A 90 -6.02 19.44 4.68
N GLU A 91 -5.76 20.38 3.77
CA GLU A 91 -5.97 20.13 2.33
C GLU A 91 -5.03 19.04 1.79
N LYS A 92 -3.77 18.96 2.26
CA LYS A 92 -2.88 17.83 1.95
C LYS A 92 -3.47 16.51 2.45
N LEU A 93 -3.92 16.48 3.71
CA LEU A 93 -4.51 15.29 4.32
C LEU A 93 -5.78 14.83 3.60
N LYS A 94 -6.61 15.79 3.17
CA LYS A 94 -7.78 15.54 2.35
C LYS A 94 -7.41 14.89 1.02
N ARG A 95 -6.42 15.43 0.30
CA ARG A 95 -5.95 14.87 -0.98
C ARG A 95 -5.38 13.46 -0.82
N PHE A 96 -4.62 13.21 0.25
CA PHE A 96 -4.11 11.86 0.55
C PHE A 96 -5.25 10.86 0.82
N TYR A 97 -6.30 11.28 1.53
CA TYR A 97 -7.49 10.45 1.71
C TYR A 97 -8.18 10.15 0.37
N PHE A 98 -8.39 11.15 -0.50
CA PHE A 98 -8.99 10.93 -1.82
C PHE A 98 -8.15 10.01 -2.70
N PHE A 99 -6.83 10.10 -2.62
CA PHE A 99 -5.94 9.16 -3.31
C PHE A 99 -6.20 7.71 -2.88
N SER A 100 -6.52 7.46 -1.60
CA SER A 100 -6.87 6.11 -1.15
C SER A 100 -8.15 5.59 -1.81
N LEU A 101 -9.13 6.47 -2.07
CA LEU A 101 -10.35 6.11 -2.80
C LEU A 101 -10.06 5.80 -4.28
N GLU A 102 -9.12 6.53 -4.91
CA GLU A 102 -8.67 6.20 -6.26
C GLU A 102 -7.99 4.82 -6.30
N LEU A 103 -7.13 4.49 -5.31
CA LEU A 103 -6.56 3.15 -5.19
C LEU A 103 -7.65 2.08 -5.05
N GLU A 104 -8.65 2.28 -4.18
CA GLU A 104 -9.77 1.36 -4.02
C GLU A 104 -10.56 1.14 -5.33
N ARG A 105 -10.58 2.16 -6.20
CA ARG A 105 -11.26 2.12 -7.50
C ARG A 105 -10.45 1.38 -8.57
N ILE A 106 -9.13 1.57 -8.64
CA ILE A 106 -8.29 1.00 -9.70
C ILE A 106 -7.78 -0.41 -9.39
N VAL A 107 -7.57 -0.76 -8.11
CA VAL A 107 -7.04 -2.08 -7.71
C VAL A 107 -7.92 -3.24 -8.21
N PRO A 108 -9.25 -3.22 -8.09
CA PRO A 108 -10.10 -4.27 -8.62
C PRO A 108 -9.97 -4.47 -10.14
N LYS A 109 -9.66 -3.41 -10.90
CA LYS A 109 -9.47 -3.49 -12.35
C LYS A 109 -8.17 -4.21 -12.70
N LEU A 110 -7.08 -3.87 -12.01
CA LEU A 110 -5.81 -4.59 -12.12
C LEU A 110 -5.96 -6.07 -11.75
N LEU A 111 -6.59 -6.36 -10.62
CA LEU A 111 -6.79 -7.73 -10.16
C LEU A 111 -7.65 -8.54 -11.12
N ARG A 112 -8.64 -7.92 -11.78
CA ARG A 112 -9.43 -8.58 -12.82
C ARG A 112 -8.54 -9.02 -13.98
N GLU A 113 -7.65 -8.17 -14.50
CA GLU A 113 -6.74 -8.54 -15.59
C GLU A 113 -5.73 -9.62 -15.18
N LEU A 114 -5.24 -9.57 -13.93
CA LEU A 114 -4.18 -10.44 -13.42
C LEU A 114 -4.66 -11.77 -12.82
N CYS A 115 -5.97 -11.91 -12.55
CA CYS A 115 -6.53 -13.08 -11.86
C CYS A 115 -7.70 -13.75 -12.61
N SER A 116 -8.09 -13.24 -13.77
CA SER A 116 -9.22 -13.80 -14.55
C SER A 116 -8.76 -14.52 -15.81
N GLY A 117 -9.68 -15.28 -16.40
CA GLY A 117 -9.42 -16.04 -17.61
C GLY A 117 -8.84 -17.42 -17.34
N VAL A 118 -8.22 -18.00 -18.37
CA VAL A 118 -7.72 -19.38 -18.37
C VAL A 118 -6.22 -19.49 -18.10
N MET A 119 -5.54 -18.34 -17.97
CA MET A 119 -4.10 -18.29 -17.78
C MET A 119 -3.74 -18.66 -16.34
N SER A 120 -2.60 -19.34 -16.18
CA SER A 120 -2.04 -19.58 -14.86
C SER A 120 -1.38 -18.30 -14.31
N PRO A 121 -1.18 -18.19 -12.99
CA PRO A 121 -0.40 -17.10 -12.39
C PRO A 121 0.94 -16.82 -13.07
N THR A 122 1.71 -17.87 -13.39
CA THR A 122 3.00 -17.74 -14.07
C THR A 122 2.84 -17.11 -15.46
N GLN A 123 1.80 -17.50 -16.21
CA GLN A 123 1.54 -16.93 -17.53
C GLN A 123 1.13 -15.45 -17.44
N HIS A 124 0.32 -15.07 -16.45
CA HIS A 124 0.00 -13.67 -16.19
C HIS A 124 1.28 -12.87 -15.88
N LEU A 125 2.15 -13.39 -15.00
CA LEU A 125 3.43 -12.77 -14.66
C LEU A 125 4.38 -12.61 -15.85
N GLU A 126 4.38 -13.55 -16.80
CA GLU A 126 5.25 -13.48 -17.98
C GLU A 126 4.74 -12.53 -19.06
N THR A 127 3.42 -12.47 -19.25
CA THR A 127 2.79 -11.81 -20.41
C THR A 127 2.21 -10.44 -20.11
N GLN A 128 1.87 -10.13 -18.84
CA GLN A 128 1.29 -8.86 -18.42
C GLN A 128 2.22 -8.10 -17.46
N GLN A 129 3.50 -7.99 -17.81
CA GLN A 129 4.53 -7.42 -16.93
C GLN A 129 4.27 -5.94 -16.59
N ALA A 130 3.63 -5.17 -17.47
CA ALA A 130 3.37 -3.76 -17.23
C ALA A 130 2.32 -3.57 -16.12
N LEU A 131 1.25 -4.37 -16.13
CA LEU A 131 0.26 -4.36 -15.06
C LEU A 131 0.83 -4.92 -13.74
N VAL A 132 1.68 -5.94 -13.80
CA VAL A 132 2.39 -6.47 -12.62
C VAL A 132 3.29 -5.41 -12.00
N LYS A 133 4.02 -4.65 -12.83
CA LYS A 133 4.84 -3.51 -12.40
C LYS A 133 4.00 -2.42 -11.74
N GLN A 134 2.85 -2.06 -12.31
CA GLN A 134 1.96 -1.09 -11.69
C GLN A 134 1.40 -1.57 -10.34
N PHE A 135 1.03 -2.86 -10.24
CA PHE A 135 0.59 -3.43 -8.97
C PHE A 135 1.70 -3.40 -7.91
N ALA A 136 2.94 -3.68 -8.31
CA ALA A 136 4.12 -3.54 -7.46
C ALA A 136 4.33 -2.10 -6.97
N HIS A 137 4.18 -1.09 -7.84
CA HIS A 137 4.27 0.32 -7.44
C HIS A 137 3.15 0.76 -6.49
N ILE A 138 1.93 0.22 -6.63
CA ILE A 138 0.85 0.44 -5.66
C ILE A 138 1.24 -0.11 -4.28
N LEU A 139 1.76 -1.35 -4.23
CA LEU A 139 2.22 -1.97 -2.99
C LEU A 139 3.34 -1.18 -2.33
N GLU A 140 4.31 -0.72 -3.11
CA GLU A 140 5.39 0.14 -2.61
C GLU A 140 4.85 1.43 -2.01
N PHE A 141 4.01 2.14 -2.76
CA PHE A 141 3.41 3.40 -2.32
C PHE A 141 2.68 3.21 -0.99
N VAL A 142 1.84 2.18 -0.90
CA VAL A 142 1.04 1.87 0.28
C VAL A 142 1.93 1.68 1.52
N LEU A 143 2.98 0.86 1.42
CA LEU A 143 3.89 0.62 2.53
C LEU A 143 4.69 1.86 2.92
N LYS A 144 5.19 2.64 1.96
CA LYS A 144 5.95 3.89 2.23
C LYS A 144 5.05 4.96 2.87
N PHE A 145 3.83 5.11 2.38
CA PHE A 145 2.86 6.06 2.93
C PHE A 145 2.59 5.74 4.40
N ASP A 146 2.26 4.47 4.69
CA ASP A 146 1.92 4.06 6.04
C ASP A 146 3.12 4.13 6.98
N GLU A 147 4.33 3.84 6.50
CA GLU A 147 5.57 4.06 7.26
C GLU A 147 5.75 5.53 7.64
N TYR A 148 5.61 6.46 6.69
CA TYR A 148 5.72 7.89 6.98
C TYR A 148 4.61 8.37 7.91
N LYS A 149 3.37 7.90 7.70
CA LYS A 149 2.24 8.24 8.55
C LYS A 149 2.47 7.79 10.00
N MET A 150 2.99 6.58 10.22
CA MET A 150 3.26 6.06 11.57
C MET A 150 4.34 6.86 12.30
N LYS A 151 5.29 7.47 11.58
CA LYS A 151 6.34 8.33 12.14
C LYS A 151 5.90 9.78 12.35
N THR A 152 4.68 10.16 11.93
CA THR A 152 4.22 11.55 11.94
C THR A 152 2.94 11.73 12.78
N PRO A 153 3.05 11.76 14.13
CA PRO A 153 1.89 11.91 15.03
C PRO A 153 1.16 13.25 14.87
N ALA A 154 1.81 14.26 14.27
CA ALA A 154 1.21 15.56 14.00
C ALA A 154 -0.04 15.48 13.10
N ILE A 155 -0.12 14.51 12.19
CA ILE A 155 -1.25 14.33 11.26
C ILE A 155 -2.59 14.24 12.01
N GLN A 156 -2.67 13.35 13.01
CA GLN A 156 -3.91 13.19 13.78
C GLN A 156 -4.21 14.40 14.66
N ASN A 157 -3.18 15.02 15.23
CA ASN A 157 -3.31 16.20 16.10
C ASN A 157 -3.84 17.41 15.34
N ASP A 158 -3.26 17.70 14.17
CA ASP A 158 -3.64 18.83 13.33
C ASP A 158 -5.08 18.66 12.82
N PHE A 159 -5.41 17.47 12.31
CA PHE A 159 -6.76 17.19 11.81
C PHE A 159 -7.81 17.22 12.93
N SER A 160 -7.47 16.74 14.13
CA SER A 160 -8.35 16.82 15.30
C SER A 160 -8.55 18.26 15.77
N TYR A 161 -7.53 19.12 15.68
CA TYR A 161 -7.65 20.55 15.96
C TYR A 161 -8.55 21.24 14.92
N TYR A 162 -8.34 20.95 13.64
CA TYR A 162 -9.17 21.47 12.55
C TYR A 162 -10.65 21.17 12.78
N ARG A 163 -11.01 19.90 13.00
CA ARG A 163 -12.42 19.49 13.20
C ARG A 163 -13.07 20.20 14.39
N ARG A 164 -12.35 20.33 15.51
CA ARG A 164 -12.87 21.05 16.71
C ARG A 164 -13.09 22.53 16.41
N THR A 165 -12.16 23.16 15.71
CA THR A 165 -12.22 24.59 15.38
C THR A 165 -13.31 24.88 14.36
N MET A 166 -13.44 24.05 13.33
CA MET A 166 -14.50 24.13 12.31
C MET A 166 -15.89 24.07 12.95
N ASN A 167 -16.15 23.07 13.81
CA ASN A 167 -17.44 22.93 14.50
C ASN A 167 -17.76 24.13 15.40
N ARG A 168 -16.76 24.68 16.10
CA ARG A 168 -16.94 25.86 16.94
C ARG A 168 -17.29 27.09 16.10
N ARG A 169 -16.55 27.31 15.01
CA ARG A 169 -16.82 28.39 14.07
C ARG A 169 -18.23 28.25 13.49
N GLN A 170 -18.58 27.09 12.94
CA GLN A 170 -19.89 26.82 12.32
C GLN A 170 -21.07 27.15 13.24
N ARG A 171 -20.98 26.82 14.54
CA ARG A 171 -21.99 27.23 15.53
C ARG A 171 -22.04 28.73 15.75
N GLY A 172 -20.90 29.38 15.90
CA GLY A 172 -20.81 30.85 16.01
C GLY A 172 -21.39 31.59 14.80
N TRP A 173 -21.21 31.06 13.60
CA TRP A 173 -21.84 31.57 12.37
C TRP A 173 -23.37 31.45 12.40
N LEU A 174 -23.90 30.27 12.80
CA LEU A 174 -25.35 30.05 12.91
C LEU A 174 -26.00 30.97 13.96
N GLU A 175 -25.32 31.21 15.08
CA GLU A 175 -25.83 32.05 16.18
C GLU A 175 -25.76 33.55 15.87
N SER A 176 -24.79 33.99 15.06
CA SER A 176 -24.54 35.43 14.81
C SER A 176 -25.26 36.00 13.58
N GLY A 177 -25.88 35.16 12.74
CA GLY A 177 -26.64 35.57 11.54
C GLY A 177 -25.83 36.32 10.47
N ASN A 178 -24.51 36.43 10.63
CA ASN A 178 -23.64 37.26 9.80
C ASN A 178 -22.89 36.38 8.80
N TYR A 179 -23.39 36.32 7.55
CA TYR A 179 -22.71 35.66 6.43
C TYR A 179 -21.55 36.53 5.94
N ILE A 180 -20.39 36.43 6.58
CA ILE A 180 -19.14 37.02 6.06
C ILE A 180 -18.53 36.04 5.05
N SER A 181 -18.69 36.38 3.78
CA SER A 181 -18.10 35.68 2.65
C SER A 181 -16.57 35.79 2.71
N GLY A 182 -15.86 34.67 2.93
CA GLY A 182 -14.39 34.61 2.85
C GLY A 182 -13.66 33.81 3.94
N ASP A 183 -14.34 33.42 5.02
CA ASP A 183 -13.80 32.55 6.09
C ASP A 183 -14.46 31.16 6.08
N HIS A 184 -15.01 30.79 4.92
CA HIS A 184 -15.61 29.47 4.72
C HIS A 184 -14.52 28.41 4.89
N PRO A 185 -14.77 27.30 5.63
CA PRO A 185 -14.05 26.07 5.31
C PRO A 185 -14.19 25.89 3.80
N THR A 186 -13.11 25.51 3.10
CA THR A 186 -13.16 25.23 1.66
C THR A 186 -14.50 24.57 1.36
N GLU A 187 -15.32 25.13 0.45
CA GLU A 187 -16.74 24.75 0.23
C GLU A 187 -16.96 23.23 0.08
N GLU A 188 -15.87 22.49 -0.13
CA GLU A 188 -15.73 21.06 -0.27
C GLU A 188 -15.56 20.24 1.04
N MET A 189 -15.39 20.82 2.24
CA MET A 189 -15.20 20.05 3.50
C MET A 189 -16.47 19.97 4.36
N THR A 190 -17.26 18.92 4.14
CA THR A 190 -18.45 18.64 4.97
C THR A 190 -18.09 17.93 6.28
N CYS A 191 -18.96 18.01 7.30
CA CYS A 191 -18.80 17.26 8.56
C CYS A 191 -18.62 15.76 8.31
N ASP A 192 -19.37 15.19 7.37
CA ASP A 192 -19.29 13.76 7.03
C ASP A 192 -17.96 13.40 6.40
N LEU A 193 -17.47 14.23 5.47
CA LEU A 193 -16.15 14.03 4.86
C LEU A 193 -15.05 14.12 5.93
N ALA A 194 -15.12 15.11 6.83
CA ALA A 194 -14.18 15.25 7.92
C ALA A 194 -14.20 14.03 8.87
N ASN A 195 -15.36 13.43 9.13
CA ASN A 195 -15.46 12.21 9.92
C ASN A 195 -14.80 11.01 9.22
N ARG A 196 -15.01 10.85 7.90
CA ARG A 196 -14.35 9.77 7.13
C ARG A 196 -12.83 9.92 7.10
N ILE A 197 -12.33 11.14 6.86
CA ILE A 197 -10.89 11.42 6.90
C ILE A 197 -10.32 11.15 8.31
N SER A 198 -11.06 11.51 9.37
CA SER A 198 -10.65 11.21 10.74
C SER A 198 -10.53 9.70 10.99
N LEU A 199 -11.46 8.89 10.49
CA LEU A 199 -11.42 7.44 10.63
C LEU A 199 -10.27 6.82 9.82
N PHE A 200 -10.00 7.36 8.62
CA PHE A 200 -8.85 6.99 7.81
C PHE A 200 -7.55 7.17 8.62
N TYR A 201 -7.27 8.37 9.13
CA TYR A 201 -6.03 8.62 9.86
C TYR A 201 -5.97 7.98 11.26
N ALA A 202 -7.10 7.59 11.85
CA ALA A 202 -7.13 6.83 13.09
C ALA A 202 -6.52 5.42 12.92
N ASN A 203 -6.59 4.83 11.72
CA ASN A 203 -5.95 3.55 11.45
C ASN A 203 -4.42 3.71 11.41
N ALA A 204 -3.67 2.74 11.96
CA ALA A 204 -2.20 2.76 11.94
C ALA A 204 -1.65 2.77 10.51
N THR A 205 -2.24 1.96 9.63
CA THR A 205 -1.83 1.73 8.25
C THR A 205 -3.02 1.94 7.30
N PRO A 206 -3.40 3.21 7.08
CA PRO A 206 -4.62 3.56 6.37
C PRO A 206 -4.62 3.17 4.88
N MET A 207 -3.49 3.29 4.18
CA MET A 207 -3.41 2.91 2.77
C MET A 207 -3.44 1.40 2.59
N LEU A 208 -2.80 0.65 3.50
CA LEU A 208 -2.85 -0.80 3.49
C LEU A 208 -4.24 -1.34 3.84
N ARG A 209 -4.98 -0.66 4.71
CA ARG A 209 -6.39 -0.95 4.95
C ARG A 209 -7.22 -0.75 3.68
N ALA A 210 -7.05 0.38 2.99
CA ALA A 210 -7.75 0.65 1.73
C ALA A 210 -7.46 -0.44 0.68
N LEU A 211 -6.18 -0.77 0.50
CA LEU A 211 -5.75 -1.83 -0.44
C LEU A 211 -6.32 -3.20 -0.07
N SER A 212 -6.16 -3.64 1.18
CA SER A 212 -6.66 -4.95 1.64
C SER A 212 -8.18 -5.05 1.55
N GLN A 213 -8.92 -3.97 1.84
CA GLN A 213 -10.37 -3.93 1.68
C GLN A 213 -10.77 -4.00 0.20
N ALA A 214 -10.09 -3.27 -0.69
CA ALA A 214 -10.34 -3.33 -2.13
C ALA A 214 -10.13 -4.75 -2.69
N THR A 215 -9.02 -5.40 -2.31
CA THR A 215 -8.71 -6.78 -2.71
C THR A 215 -9.73 -7.78 -2.15
N THR A 216 -10.11 -7.63 -0.87
CA THR A 216 -11.13 -8.49 -0.24
C THR A 216 -12.49 -8.33 -0.92
N ASN A 217 -12.90 -7.09 -1.20
CA ASN A 217 -14.14 -6.79 -1.90
C ASN A 217 -14.13 -7.34 -3.32
N PHE A 218 -13.01 -7.24 -4.04
CA PHE A 218 -12.86 -7.81 -5.37
C PHE A 218 -13.17 -9.31 -5.36
N VAL A 219 -12.55 -10.08 -4.46
CA VAL A 219 -12.79 -11.53 -4.38
C VAL A 219 -14.23 -11.86 -3.97
N GLN A 220 -14.85 -11.05 -3.09
CA GLN A 220 -16.22 -11.29 -2.65
C GLN A 220 -17.29 -10.94 -3.71
N GLN A 221 -17.04 -9.91 -4.52
CA GLN A 221 -17.99 -9.38 -5.49
C GLN A 221 -17.90 -10.06 -6.86
N ASN A 222 -16.74 -10.62 -7.22
CA ASN A 222 -16.50 -11.27 -8.52
C ASN A 222 -16.53 -12.79 -8.37
N LYS A 223 -17.73 -13.34 -8.07
CA LYS A 223 -17.93 -14.77 -7.83
C LYS A 223 -17.67 -15.65 -9.07
N ASP A 224 -17.58 -15.04 -10.24
CA ASP A 224 -17.18 -15.67 -11.50
C ASP A 224 -15.67 -15.99 -11.55
N ILE A 225 -14.87 -15.33 -10.70
CA ILE A 225 -13.44 -15.58 -10.56
C ILE A 225 -13.22 -16.43 -9.29
N PRO A 226 -12.66 -17.65 -9.40
CA PRO A 226 -12.30 -18.44 -8.23
C PRO A 226 -11.34 -17.68 -7.31
N ILE A 227 -11.57 -17.74 -5.99
CA ILE A 227 -10.69 -17.11 -4.99
C ILE A 227 -9.25 -17.65 -5.09
N GLU A 228 -9.12 -18.90 -5.49
CA GLU A 228 -7.87 -19.59 -5.74
C GLU A 228 -7.02 -18.83 -6.76
N ASN A 229 -7.60 -18.29 -7.84
CA ASN A 229 -6.85 -17.53 -8.83
C ASN A 229 -6.13 -16.33 -8.22
N THR A 230 -6.83 -15.53 -7.40
CA THR A 230 -6.22 -14.36 -6.74
C THR A 230 -5.19 -14.79 -5.70
N THR A 231 -5.50 -15.79 -4.86
CA THR A 231 -4.56 -16.23 -3.83
C THR A 231 -3.32 -16.90 -4.42
N GLU A 232 -3.46 -17.71 -5.48
CA GLU A 232 -2.34 -18.32 -6.20
C GLU A 232 -1.53 -17.27 -6.96
N MET A 233 -2.16 -16.23 -7.52
CA MET A 233 -1.44 -15.12 -8.15
C MET A 233 -0.56 -14.38 -7.14
N LEU A 234 -1.12 -13.99 -5.99
CA LEU A 234 -0.35 -13.35 -4.91
C LEU A 234 0.78 -14.26 -4.39
N ALA A 235 0.52 -15.55 -4.22
CA ALA A 235 1.52 -16.51 -3.76
C ALA A 235 2.64 -16.73 -4.77
N THR A 236 2.30 -16.85 -6.06
CA THR A 236 3.28 -17.04 -7.14
C THR A 236 4.15 -15.80 -7.29
N MET A 237 3.55 -14.61 -7.30
CA MET A 237 4.30 -13.36 -7.36
C MET A 237 5.23 -13.21 -6.14
N THR A 238 4.79 -13.61 -4.93
CA THR A 238 5.66 -13.62 -3.74
C THR A 238 6.86 -14.54 -3.91
N LYS A 239 6.65 -15.76 -4.43
CA LYS A 239 7.74 -16.73 -4.71
C LYS A 239 8.74 -16.19 -5.73
N VAL A 240 8.23 -15.52 -6.78
CA VAL A 240 9.08 -14.90 -7.79
C VAL A 240 9.91 -13.76 -7.18
N CYS A 241 9.31 -12.86 -6.39
CA CYS A 241 10.05 -11.82 -5.67
C CYS A 241 11.12 -12.41 -4.73
N LEU A 242 10.76 -13.42 -3.93
CA LEU A 242 11.71 -14.12 -3.06
C LEU A 242 12.88 -14.69 -3.86
N ARG A 243 12.59 -15.37 -4.97
CA ARG A 243 13.61 -15.97 -5.83
C ARG A 243 14.51 -14.94 -6.50
N MET A 244 13.94 -13.82 -6.96
CA MET A 244 14.69 -12.70 -7.54
C MET A 244 15.69 -12.12 -6.53
N LEU A 245 15.33 -12.06 -5.25
CA LEU A 245 16.19 -11.56 -4.18
C LEU A 245 17.22 -12.60 -3.69
N GLU A 246 16.90 -13.89 -3.71
CA GLU A 246 17.82 -14.96 -3.27
C GLU A 246 18.87 -15.33 -4.31
N SER A 247 18.63 -15.05 -5.60
CA SER A 247 19.50 -15.48 -6.69
C SER A 247 20.47 -14.36 -7.09
N PRO A 248 21.79 -14.48 -6.85
CA PRO A 248 22.75 -13.44 -7.23
C PRO A 248 22.73 -13.09 -8.72
N SER A 249 22.41 -14.06 -9.58
CA SER A 249 22.31 -13.84 -11.02
C SER A 249 21.05 -13.07 -11.45
N LEU A 250 19.99 -13.08 -10.63
CA LEU A 250 18.78 -12.29 -10.86
C LEU A 250 18.92 -10.91 -10.22
N VAL A 251 19.50 -10.83 -9.02
CA VAL A 251 19.85 -9.55 -8.39
C VAL A 251 20.78 -8.74 -9.29
N GLY A 252 21.77 -9.40 -9.92
CA GLY A 252 22.68 -8.75 -10.87
C GLY A 252 22.03 -8.23 -12.16
N GLN A 253 20.74 -8.51 -12.41
CA GLN A 253 19.98 -7.94 -13.53
C GLN A 253 19.28 -6.63 -13.18
N PHE A 254 19.22 -6.25 -11.90
CA PHE A 254 18.69 -4.95 -11.51
C PHE A 254 19.67 -3.85 -11.92
N GLU A 255 19.21 -2.84 -12.66
CA GLU A 255 20.04 -1.70 -13.05
C GLU A 255 20.10 -0.65 -11.92
N LYS A 256 19.06 -0.59 -11.07
CA LYS A 256 18.92 0.39 -9.99
C LYS A 256 18.92 -0.26 -8.61
N GLU A 257 19.64 0.33 -7.64
CA GLU A 257 19.61 -0.14 -6.24
C GLU A 257 18.19 -0.07 -5.64
N GLU A 258 17.39 0.91 -6.08
CA GLU A 258 16.01 1.08 -5.65
C GLU A 258 15.11 -0.11 -6.02
N THR A 259 15.46 -0.86 -7.06
CA THR A 259 14.70 -2.02 -7.53
C THR A 259 14.75 -3.17 -6.52
N GLU A 260 15.90 -3.42 -5.89
CA GLU A 260 15.98 -4.42 -4.82
C GLU A 260 15.08 -4.04 -3.64
N LEU A 261 15.07 -2.75 -3.26
CA LEU A 261 14.22 -2.22 -2.20
C LEU A 261 12.73 -2.27 -2.54
N LEU A 262 12.38 -2.04 -3.81
CA LEU A 262 11.04 -2.22 -4.34
C LEU A 262 10.62 -3.69 -4.21
N VAL A 263 11.44 -4.64 -4.66
CA VAL A 263 11.11 -6.07 -4.63
C VAL A 263 10.92 -6.57 -3.19
N LEU A 264 11.74 -6.09 -2.23
CA LEU A 264 11.56 -6.36 -0.79
C LEU A 264 10.19 -5.89 -0.27
N ARG A 265 9.80 -4.65 -0.63
CA ARG A 265 8.48 -4.08 -0.26
C ARG A 265 7.34 -4.86 -0.88
N VAL A 266 7.45 -5.16 -2.17
CA VAL A 266 6.43 -5.90 -2.93
C VAL A 266 6.23 -7.29 -2.33
N MET A 267 7.30 -8.02 -2.03
CA MET A 267 7.23 -9.33 -1.37
C MET A 267 6.41 -9.25 -0.06
N VAL A 268 6.68 -8.25 0.77
CA VAL A 268 5.97 -8.07 2.05
C VAL A 268 4.52 -7.65 1.86
N GLY A 269 4.27 -6.72 0.93
CA GLY A 269 2.92 -6.29 0.59
C GLY A 269 2.05 -7.45 0.08
N LEU A 270 2.61 -8.33 -0.75
CA LEU A 270 1.92 -9.52 -1.24
C LEU A 270 1.62 -10.53 -0.13
N VAL A 271 2.55 -10.78 0.79
CA VAL A 271 2.32 -11.65 1.97
C VAL A 271 1.17 -11.10 2.81
N ILE A 272 1.14 -9.79 3.06
CA ILE A 272 0.07 -9.15 3.82
C ILE A 272 -1.26 -9.30 3.07
N LEU A 273 -1.33 -8.95 1.79
CA LEU A 273 -2.58 -9.07 1.03
C LEU A 273 -3.09 -10.50 0.95
N TYR A 274 -2.22 -11.48 0.74
CA TYR A 274 -2.59 -12.88 0.78
C TYR A 274 -3.21 -13.25 2.14
N ASP A 275 -2.62 -12.76 3.24
CA ASP A 275 -3.15 -13.00 4.58
C ASP A 275 -4.55 -12.43 4.78
N TYR A 276 -4.91 -11.32 4.12
CA TYR A 276 -6.28 -10.78 4.19
C TYR A 276 -7.29 -11.58 3.36
N VAL A 277 -6.86 -12.06 2.19
CA VAL A 277 -7.75 -12.67 1.18
C VAL A 277 -7.91 -14.17 1.39
N HIS A 278 -6.83 -14.88 1.73
CA HIS A 278 -6.86 -16.33 1.86
C HIS A 278 -7.69 -16.75 3.09
N PRO A 279 -8.62 -17.72 2.96
CA PRO A 279 -9.54 -18.08 4.05
C PRO A 279 -8.87 -18.51 5.36
N GLN A 280 -7.67 -19.10 5.28
CA GLN A 280 -6.90 -19.57 6.43
C GLN A 280 -5.69 -18.68 6.74
N GLY A 281 -5.54 -17.54 6.04
CA GLY A 281 -4.39 -16.66 6.16
C GLY A 281 -3.09 -17.22 5.56
N ALA A 282 -2.01 -16.44 5.74
CA ALA A 282 -0.69 -16.69 5.18
C ALA A 282 0.17 -17.66 6.00
N PHE A 283 -0.14 -17.88 7.27
CA PHE A 283 0.77 -18.53 8.23
C PHE A 283 0.48 -20.00 8.51
N MET A 284 -0.66 -20.51 8.02
CA MET A 284 -1.07 -21.89 8.23
C MET A 284 -0.39 -22.82 7.23
N LYS A 285 -0.22 -24.11 7.58
CA LYS A 285 0.44 -25.11 6.70
C LYS A 285 -0.15 -25.22 5.28
N PRO A 286 -1.47 -25.08 5.06
CA PRO A 286 -2.04 -25.10 3.71
C PRO A 286 -1.73 -23.84 2.88
N SER A 287 -1.13 -22.80 3.46
CA SER A 287 -0.68 -21.62 2.74
C SER A 287 0.39 -22.01 1.71
N ASN A 288 0.22 -21.51 0.49
CA ASN A 288 1.21 -21.68 -0.58
C ASN A 288 2.41 -20.73 -0.44
N LEU A 289 2.47 -19.91 0.63
CA LEU A 289 3.54 -18.95 0.87
C LEU A 289 4.68 -19.54 1.70
N ASP A 290 5.92 -19.31 1.25
CA ASP A 290 7.10 -19.50 2.08
C ASP A 290 7.38 -18.26 2.96
N VAL A 291 6.50 -18.03 3.93
CA VAL A 291 6.66 -16.91 4.88
C VAL A 291 7.97 -17.01 5.66
N LYS A 292 8.46 -18.22 5.93
CA LYS A 292 9.74 -18.43 6.63
C LYS A 292 10.91 -17.95 5.78
N GLY A 293 10.93 -18.30 4.50
CA GLY A 293 11.89 -17.83 3.52
C GLY A 293 11.88 -16.31 3.42
N CYS A 294 10.71 -15.70 3.23
CA CYS A 294 10.56 -14.24 3.19
C CYS A 294 11.11 -13.55 4.45
N VAL A 295 10.76 -14.03 5.65
CA VAL A 295 11.23 -13.42 6.90
C VAL A 295 12.72 -13.64 7.12
N LYS A 296 13.26 -14.81 6.75
CA LYS A 296 14.69 -15.07 6.84
C LYS A 296 15.47 -14.13 5.91
N LEU A 297 15.02 -13.99 4.67
CA LEU A 297 15.63 -13.06 3.71
C LEU A 297 15.62 -11.62 4.24
N LEU A 298 14.51 -11.17 4.83
CA LEU A 298 14.45 -9.84 5.44
C LEU A 298 15.43 -9.69 6.61
N LYS A 299 15.63 -10.71 7.43
CA LYS A 299 16.59 -10.66 8.55
C LYS A 299 18.04 -10.62 8.10
N ASP A 300 18.34 -11.12 6.90
CA ASP A 300 19.67 -11.08 6.32
C ASP A 300 19.99 -9.70 5.70
N GLN A 301 18.98 -8.82 5.55
CA GLN A 301 19.13 -7.46 5.04
C GLN A 301 19.51 -6.46 6.16
N PRO A 302 20.19 -5.33 5.83
CA PRO A 302 20.51 -4.30 6.80
C PRO A 302 19.26 -3.83 7.59
N PRO A 303 19.34 -3.67 8.93
CA PRO A 303 18.17 -3.34 9.76
C PRO A 303 17.39 -2.10 9.30
N ILE A 304 18.09 -1.09 8.76
CA ILE A 304 17.47 0.12 8.23
C ILE A 304 16.52 -0.15 7.04
N LYS A 305 16.82 -1.21 6.25
CA LYS A 305 16.02 -1.65 5.10
C LYS A 305 14.91 -2.62 5.55
N SER A 306 15.20 -3.53 6.49
CA SER A 306 14.30 -4.64 6.83
C SER A 306 13.36 -4.41 8.01
N GLU A 307 13.74 -3.60 9.00
CA GLU A 307 12.94 -3.44 10.22
C GLU A 307 11.54 -2.82 9.96
N PRO A 308 11.38 -1.79 9.10
CA PRO A 308 10.05 -1.30 8.74
C PRO A 308 9.16 -2.40 8.12
N LEU A 309 9.76 -3.26 7.30
CA LEU A 309 9.07 -4.36 6.62
C LEU A 309 8.69 -5.50 7.58
N LEU A 310 9.57 -5.86 8.50
CA LEU A 310 9.27 -6.80 9.58
C LEU A 310 8.15 -6.27 10.48
N ASN A 311 8.14 -4.98 10.78
CA ASN A 311 7.07 -4.34 11.54
C ASN A 311 5.74 -4.32 10.78
N ALA A 312 5.76 -4.13 9.46
CA ALA A 312 4.56 -4.31 8.65
C ALA A 312 3.99 -5.73 8.82
N LEU A 313 4.83 -6.77 8.70
CA LEU A 313 4.38 -8.16 8.93
C LEU A 313 3.85 -8.38 10.36
N ARG A 314 4.49 -7.80 11.39
CA ARG A 314 4.09 -7.95 12.80
C ARG A 314 2.74 -7.33 13.13
N TYR A 315 2.49 -6.13 12.61
CA TYR A 315 1.39 -5.29 13.10
C TYR A 315 0.22 -5.16 12.14
N THR A 316 0.41 -5.52 10.87
CA THR A 316 -0.64 -5.30 9.84
C THR A 316 -1.26 -6.58 9.30
N THR A 317 -0.65 -7.73 9.58
CA THR A 317 -1.20 -9.03 9.19
C THR A 317 -2.41 -9.38 10.06
N LYS A 318 -3.37 -10.08 9.46
CA LYS A 318 -4.66 -10.42 10.04
C LYS A 318 -4.56 -11.64 10.95
N HIS A 319 -3.87 -12.71 10.52
CA HIS A 319 -3.90 -14.00 11.21
C HIS A 319 -2.67 -14.31 12.07
N LEU A 320 -1.63 -13.45 12.08
CA LEU A 320 -0.37 -13.74 12.80
C LEU A 320 -0.58 -14.03 14.30
N ASN A 321 -1.50 -13.30 14.92
CA ASN A 321 -1.73 -13.39 16.37
C ASN A 321 -2.72 -14.50 16.78
N GLU A 322 -3.37 -15.17 15.82
CA GLU A 322 -4.35 -16.22 16.10
C GLU A 322 -3.72 -17.46 16.76
N GLU A 323 -4.47 -18.17 17.60
CA GLU A 323 -3.97 -19.35 18.32
C GLU A 323 -3.49 -20.46 17.36
N ALA A 324 -4.14 -20.58 16.20
CA ALA A 324 -3.81 -21.57 15.18
C ALA A 324 -2.43 -21.32 14.53
N THR A 325 -1.94 -20.08 14.54
CA THR A 325 -0.67 -19.72 13.90
C THR A 325 0.51 -20.40 14.61
N PRO A 326 1.36 -21.16 13.88
CA PRO A 326 2.44 -21.93 14.49
C PRO A 326 3.39 -21.07 15.33
N LYS A 327 3.68 -21.51 16.57
CA LYS A 327 4.57 -20.81 17.52
C LYS A 327 5.93 -20.45 16.91
N GLN A 328 6.47 -21.31 16.04
CA GLN A 328 7.73 -21.04 15.36
C GLN A 328 7.67 -19.77 14.48
N ILE A 329 6.55 -19.53 13.79
CA ILE A 329 6.35 -18.32 12.97
C ILE A 329 6.22 -17.09 13.86
N LYS A 330 5.43 -17.19 14.94
CA LYS A 330 5.31 -16.10 15.93
C LYS A 330 6.66 -15.72 16.51
N ASN A 331 7.48 -16.70 16.90
CA ASN A 331 8.83 -16.47 17.42
C ASN A 331 9.77 -15.89 16.36
N LEU A 332 9.60 -16.26 15.08
CA LEU A 332 10.40 -15.72 13.99
C LEU A 332 10.12 -14.22 13.80
N LEU A 333 8.87 -13.78 13.99
CA LEU A 333 8.45 -12.39 13.89
C LEU A 333 8.39 -11.68 15.26
N ALA A 334 8.80 -12.33 16.35
CA ALA A 334 8.92 -11.65 17.64
C ALA A 334 9.96 -10.51 17.51
N ALA A 335 9.66 -9.38 18.15
CA ALA A 335 10.54 -8.22 18.22
C ALA A 335 11.66 -8.45 19.23
#